data_AF-A0A3N1P4Y8-F1
#
_entry.id   AF-A0A3N1P4Y8-F1
#
_cell.length_a   1.000
_cell.length_b   1.000
_cell.length_c   1.000
_cell.angle_alpha   90.00
_cell.angle_beta   90.00
_cell.angle_gamma   90.00
#
_symmetry.space_group_name_H-M   'P 1'
#
loop_
_entity.id
_entity.type
_entity.pdbx_description
1 polymer ?
#
loop_
_entity_poly.entity_id
_entity_poly.type
_entity_poly.pdbx_seq_one_letter_code
_entity_poly.pdbx_strand_id
1 'polypeptide(L)'
;MKEVAGLGVLDSRPDGATVARVFEEVDAGCRADSGDVVYAGRTYTFPGTRAEATAHYRTAAAVGDGWNPDPEALPGDLCFAREGMALSTVFLTAGRLAEAGHGSRPGLTTGTGCSVSIDSYVNSGAEAGCRVL
;
A
#
# COMPACT_ATOMS: atom_id res chain seq x y z
N MET A 1 14.01 5.08 6.49
CA MET A 1 13.50 3.75 6.06
C MET A 1 12.94 2.93 7.23
N LYS A 2 13.72 2.59 8.27
CA LYS A 2 13.24 1.75 9.40
C LYS A 2 11.96 2.27 10.09
N GLU A 3 11.78 3.58 10.14
CA GLU A 3 10.59 4.20 10.72
C GLU A 3 9.32 3.89 9.91
N VAL A 4 9.35 4.07 8.58
CA VAL A 4 8.21 3.80 7.68
C VAL A 4 7.91 2.30 7.60
N ALA A 5 8.94 1.46 7.50
CA ALA A 5 8.79 0.01 7.43
C ALA A 5 8.27 -0.63 8.74
N GLY A 6 8.34 0.09 9.87
CA GLY A 6 7.85 -0.36 11.17
C GLY A 6 6.42 0.07 11.48
N LEU A 7 5.74 0.77 10.56
CA LEU A 7 4.37 1.23 10.78
C LEU A 7 3.39 0.04 10.74
N GLY A 8 2.67 -0.17 11.85
CA GLY A 8 1.83 -1.36 12.05
C GLY A 8 0.71 -1.56 11.03
N VAL A 9 0.33 -0.52 10.28
CA VAL A 9 -0.63 -0.64 9.18
C VAL A 9 -0.10 -1.49 8.03
N LEU A 10 1.22 -1.57 7.83
CA LEU A 10 1.84 -2.46 6.86
C LEU A 10 1.66 -3.93 7.25
N ASP A 11 1.71 -4.25 8.54
CA ASP A 11 1.50 -5.61 9.06
C ASP A 11 0.01 -5.95 9.28
N SER A 12 -0.88 -4.95 9.14
CA SER A 12 -2.32 -5.13 9.18
C SER A 12 -2.78 -5.89 7.94
N ARG A 13 -3.34 -7.08 8.16
CA ARG A 13 -3.75 -8.00 7.08
C ARG A 13 -5.20 -8.42 7.26
N PRO A 14 -5.97 -8.57 6.18
CA PRO A 14 -7.30 -9.19 6.24
C PRO A 14 -7.24 -10.60 6.85
N ASP A 15 -8.34 -11.07 7.41
CA ASP A 15 -8.40 -12.41 8.01
C ASP A 15 -8.02 -13.51 7.00
N GLY A 16 -7.15 -14.42 7.44
CA GLY A 16 -6.62 -15.49 6.59
C GLY A 16 -5.62 -15.03 5.52
N ALA A 17 -5.27 -13.73 5.47
CA ALA A 17 -4.27 -13.23 4.55
C ALA A 17 -2.86 -13.73 4.92
N THR A 18 -2.11 -14.10 3.89
CA THR A 18 -0.73 -14.55 3.96
C THR A 18 0.15 -13.62 3.14
N VAL A 19 1.40 -13.46 3.58
CA VAL A 19 2.38 -12.74 2.77
C VAL A 19 2.54 -13.49 1.45
N ALA A 20 2.47 -12.77 0.34
CA ALA A 20 2.65 -13.37 -0.97
C ALA A 20 4.04 -13.98 -1.08
N ARG A 21 4.13 -15.20 -1.62
CA ARG A 21 5.43 -15.82 -1.90
C ARG A 21 6.27 -14.90 -2.80
N VAL A 22 7.58 -14.82 -2.54
CA VAL A 22 8.54 -13.91 -3.21
C VAL A 22 8.43 -12.44 -2.73
N PHE A 23 7.52 -12.13 -1.80
CA PHE A 23 7.38 -10.82 -1.14
C PHE A 23 7.42 -10.97 0.40
N GLU A 24 8.17 -11.96 0.90
CA GLU A 24 8.26 -12.27 2.33
C GLU A 24 8.77 -11.09 3.16
N GLU A 25 9.69 -10.32 2.58
CA GLU A 25 10.28 -9.14 3.20
C GLU A 25 9.46 -7.87 2.89
N VAL A 26 9.56 -6.88 3.79
CA VAL A 26 9.01 -5.55 3.51
C VAL A 26 9.81 -4.95 2.36
N ASP A 27 9.13 -4.58 1.29
CA ASP A 27 9.73 -3.87 0.17
C ASP A 27 9.89 -2.40 0.56
N ALA A 28 11.12 -1.93 0.75
CA ALA A 28 11.39 -0.59 1.22
C ALA A 28 12.62 0.02 0.53
N GLY A 29 12.54 1.31 0.23
CA GLY A 29 13.62 2.02 -0.43
C GLY A 29 13.32 3.51 -0.57
N CYS A 30 14.10 4.16 -1.43
CA CYS A 30 13.81 5.51 -1.90
C CYS A 30 13.27 5.43 -3.33
N ARG A 31 12.25 6.21 -3.69
CA ARG A 31 11.86 6.35 -5.10
C ARG A 31 12.99 7.06 -5.86
N ALA A 32 13.35 6.49 -7.01
CA ALA A 32 14.54 6.84 -7.78
C ALA A 32 14.57 8.30 -8.28
N ASP A 33 13.42 8.96 -8.33
CA ASP A 33 13.27 10.22 -9.05
C ASP A 33 13.56 11.46 -8.18
N SER A 34 13.61 11.32 -6.85
CA SER A 34 13.88 12.44 -5.94
C SER A 34 14.80 12.13 -4.76
N GLY A 35 14.92 10.87 -4.31
CA GLY A 35 15.61 10.55 -3.04
C GLY A 35 14.91 11.09 -1.78
N ASP A 36 13.94 11.98 -1.95
CA ASP A 36 13.14 12.66 -0.93
C ASP A 36 11.87 11.87 -0.56
N VAL A 37 11.55 10.81 -1.31
CA VAL A 37 10.43 9.93 -1.01
C VAL A 37 10.94 8.56 -0.57
N VAL A 38 10.69 8.23 0.69
CA VAL A 38 10.98 6.92 1.27
C VAL A 38 9.71 6.10 1.25
N TYR A 39 9.76 4.87 0.72
CA TYR A 39 8.61 3.98 0.69
C TYR A 39 8.84 2.72 1.51
N ALA A 40 7.75 2.12 1.97
CA ALA A 40 7.71 0.76 2.46
C ALA A 40 6.37 0.11 2.09
N GLY A 41 6.36 -1.17 1.73
CA GLY A 41 5.16 -1.88 1.32
C GLY A 41 5.20 -3.37 1.63
N ARG A 42 4.01 -3.96 1.70
CA ARG A 42 3.81 -5.41 1.81
C ARG A 42 2.78 -5.87 0.82
N THR A 43 3.00 -7.07 0.30
CA THR A 43 2.07 -7.75 -0.60
C THR A 43 1.45 -8.96 0.09
N TYR A 44 0.12 -9.02 0.06
CA TYR A 44 -0.66 -10.09 0.66
C TYR A 44 -1.51 -10.81 -0.36
N THR A 45 -1.68 -12.12 -0.14
CA THR A 45 -2.76 -12.90 -0.71
C THR A 45 -3.80 -13.22 0.35
N PHE A 46 -5.09 -13.11 0.04
CA PHE A 46 -6.18 -13.37 0.97
C PHE A 46 -7.27 -14.23 0.32
N PRO A 47 -7.97 -15.09 1.09
CA PRO A 47 -9.02 -15.97 0.56
C PRO A 47 -10.38 -15.28 0.37
N GLY A 48 -10.56 -14.07 0.92
CA GLY A 48 -11.80 -13.30 0.85
C GLY A 48 -11.95 -12.44 -0.41
N THR A 49 -12.88 -11.51 -0.35
CA THR A 49 -13.24 -10.58 -1.43
C THR A 49 -12.49 -9.25 -1.33
N ARG A 50 -12.42 -8.53 -2.45
CA ARG A 50 -11.91 -7.15 -2.46
C ARG A 50 -12.68 -6.24 -1.52
N ALA A 51 -13.99 -6.41 -1.40
CA ALA A 51 -14.83 -5.60 -0.51
C ALA A 51 -14.45 -5.80 0.96
N GLU A 52 -14.18 -7.04 1.38
CA GLU A 52 -13.72 -7.34 2.75
C GLU A 52 -12.32 -6.77 3.00
N ALA A 53 -11.39 -6.90 2.05
CA ALA A 53 -10.07 -6.28 2.15
C ALA A 53 -10.16 -4.74 2.20
N THR A 54 -11.04 -4.12 1.39
CA THR A 54 -11.31 -2.68 1.42
C THR A 54 -11.85 -2.25 2.78
N ALA A 55 -12.81 -2.97 3.34
CA ALA A 55 -13.34 -2.68 4.67
C ALA A 55 -12.26 -2.79 5.74
N HIS A 56 -11.44 -3.85 5.69
CA HIS A 56 -10.31 -4.07 6.58
C HIS A 56 -9.35 -2.87 6.58
N TYR A 57 -8.87 -2.43 5.42
CA TYR A 57 -7.89 -1.35 5.35
C TYR A 57 -8.47 0.03 5.69
N ARG A 58 -9.76 0.28 5.43
CA ARG A 58 -10.46 1.47 5.94
C ARG A 58 -10.49 1.47 7.46
N THR A 59 -10.84 0.34 8.07
CA THR A 59 -10.83 0.22 9.52
C THR A 59 -9.41 0.37 10.06
N ALA A 60 -8.42 -0.32 9.49
CA ALA A 60 -7.03 -0.24 9.93
C ALA A 60 -6.47 1.19 9.84
N ALA A 61 -6.79 1.93 8.78
CA ALA A 61 -6.46 3.35 8.68
C ALA A 61 -7.18 4.18 9.74
N ALA A 62 -8.50 3.98 9.93
CA ALA A 62 -9.29 4.73 10.91
C ALA A 62 -8.89 4.47 12.37
N VAL A 63 -8.44 3.25 12.71
CA VAL A 63 -7.89 2.94 14.05
C VAL A 63 -6.43 3.37 14.17
N GLY A 64 -5.74 3.48 13.03
CA GLY A 64 -4.38 3.99 12.95
C GLY A 64 -4.36 5.49 13.26
N ASP A 65 -3.55 5.85 14.25
CA ASP A 65 -3.41 7.25 14.66
C ASP A 65 -3.11 8.17 13.45
N GLY A 66 -3.90 9.22 13.27
CA GLY A 66 -3.64 10.32 12.31
C GLY A 66 -3.93 10.09 10.82
N TRP A 67 -4.35 8.91 10.37
CA TRP A 67 -4.68 8.68 8.96
C TRP A 67 -6.05 9.24 8.59
N ASN A 68 -6.10 10.10 7.59
CA ASN A 68 -7.33 10.67 7.06
C ASN A 68 -7.49 10.32 5.58
N PRO A 69 -8.71 10.08 5.07
CA PRO A 69 -8.92 9.89 3.63
C PRO A 69 -8.30 11.05 2.85
N ASP A 70 -7.53 10.72 1.80
CA ASP A 70 -6.99 11.75 0.91
C ASP A 70 -8.17 12.45 0.19
N PRO A 71 -8.27 13.80 0.26
CA PRO A 71 -9.36 14.54 -0.37
C PRO A 71 -9.42 14.38 -1.89
N GLU A 72 -8.31 14.02 -2.53
CA GLU A 72 -8.23 13.77 -3.98
C GLU A 72 -8.49 12.30 -4.35
N ALA A 73 -8.66 11.41 -3.38
CA ALA A 73 -8.92 9.99 -3.62
C ALA A 73 -10.26 9.76 -4.36
N LEU A 74 -10.26 8.89 -5.37
CA LEU A 74 -11.49 8.56 -6.07
C LEU A 74 -12.40 7.67 -5.21
N PRO A 75 -13.72 7.67 -5.47
CA PRO A 75 -14.64 6.77 -4.79
C PRO A 75 -14.22 5.30 -4.95
N GLY A 76 -13.82 4.69 -3.84
CA GLY A 76 -13.35 3.29 -3.81
C GLY A 76 -11.84 3.14 -3.62
N ASP A 77 -11.07 4.22 -3.77
CA ASP A 77 -9.65 4.22 -3.46
C ASP A 77 -9.43 4.04 -1.95
N LEU A 78 -8.32 3.38 -1.63
CA LEU A 78 -7.84 3.19 -0.28
C LEU A 78 -6.59 4.04 -0.11
N CYS A 79 -6.78 5.35 -0.19
CA CYS A 79 -5.73 6.33 0.01
C CYS A 79 -6.00 7.17 1.24
N PHE A 80 -5.00 7.29 2.10
CA PHE A 80 -5.05 8.08 3.31
C PHE A 80 -3.76 8.89 3.47
N ALA A 81 -3.87 10.12 3.97
CA ALA A 81 -2.74 10.98 4.27
C ALA A 81 -2.58 11.17 5.78
N ARG A 82 -1.32 11.29 6.22
CA ARG A 82 -0.92 11.61 7.58
C ARG A 82 0.47 12.27 7.58
N GLU A 83 0.59 13.50 8.09
CA GLU A 83 1.89 14.11 8.46
C GLU A 83 3.02 13.94 7.42
N GLY A 84 2.76 14.25 6.14
CA GLY A 84 3.77 14.07 5.09
C GLY A 84 3.96 12.62 4.63
N MET A 85 3.02 11.73 4.97
CA MET A 85 2.95 10.35 4.51
C MET A 85 1.63 10.07 3.79
N ALA A 86 1.66 9.20 2.80
CA ALA A 86 0.50 8.66 2.12
C ALA A 86 0.48 7.13 2.25
N LEU A 87 -0.63 6.59 2.77
CA LEU A 87 -0.94 5.17 2.82
C LEU A 87 -1.84 4.84 1.64
N SER A 88 -1.44 3.86 0.85
CA SER A 88 -2.24 3.35 -0.26
C SER A 88 -2.43 1.84 -0.18
N THR A 89 -3.60 1.35 -0.58
CA THR A 89 -3.82 -0.07 -0.84
C THR A 89 -4.29 -0.27 -2.27
N VAL A 90 -3.58 -1.10 -3.03
CA VAL A 90 -3.87 -1.39 -4.44
C VAL A 90 -4.11 -2.87 -4.64
N PHE A 91 -5.23 -3.23 -5.28
CA PHE A 91 -5.49 -4.61 -5.69
C PHE A 91 -4.64 -4.99 -6.89
N LEU A 92 -3.98 -6.14 -6.80
CA LEU A 92 -3.05 -6.57 -7.82
C LEU A 92 -3.80 -7.03 -9.08
N THR A 93 -3.29 -6.55 -10.22
CA THR A 93 -3.68 -6.96 -11.57
C THR A 93 -2.43 -7.36 -12.34
N ALA A 94 -2.61 -8.09 -13.44
CA ALA A 94 -1.48 -8.47 -14.29
C ALA A 94 -0.72 -7.24 -14.81
N GLY A 95 -1.44 -6.17 -15.14
CA GLY A 95 -0.83 -4.89 -15.55
C GLY A 95 0.03 -4.28 -14.44
N ARG A 96 -0.51 -4.11 -13.22
CA ARG A 96 0.24 -3.49 -12.10
C ARG A 96 1.50 -4.28 -11.72
N LEU A 97 1.47 -5.60 -11.81
CA LEU A 97 2.66 -6.43 -11.59
C LEU A 97 3.69 -6.28 -12.71
N ALA A 98 3.26 -6.13 -13.96
CA ALA A 98 4.17 -5.89 -15.08
C ALA A 98 4.88 -4.54 -14.94
N GLU A 99 4.15 -3.47 -14.59
CA GLU A 99 4.72 -2.13 -14.35
C GLU A 99 5.76 -2.15 -13.21
N ALA A 100 5.52 -2.93 -12.17
CA ALA A 100 6.46 -3.11 -11.06
C ALA A 100 7.64 -4.05 -11.37
N GLY A 101 7.79 -4.52 -12.62
CA GLY A 101 8.86 -5.45 -13.01
C GLY A 101 8.71 -6.86 -12.45
N HIS A 102 7.53 -7.21 -11.95
CA HIS A 102 7.24 -8.49 -11.32
C HIS A 102 6.72 -9.56 -12.27
N GLY A 103 6.39 -9.18 -13.51
CA GLY A 103 5.91 -10.09 -14.56
C GLY A 103 4.54 -10.70 -14.24
N SER A 104 4.16 -11.76 -14.96
CA SER A 104 2.87 -12.44 -14.76
C SER A 104 2.89 -13.36 -13.54
N ARG A 105 2.04 -13.08 -12.55
CA ARG A 105 1.85 -13.93 -11.35
C ARG A 105 0.37 -14.27 -11.15
N PRO A 106 -0.14 -15.32 -11.81
CA PRO A 106 -1.57 -15.65 -11.82
C PRO A 106 -2.20 -15.76 -10.43
N GLY A 107 -1.49 -16.34 -9.45
CA GLY A 107 -1.96 -16.48 -8.07
C GLY A 107 -2.14 -15.18 -7.29
N LEU A 108 -1.61 -14.05 -7.81
CA LEU A 108 -1.80 -12.71 -7.25
C LEU A 108 -2.86 -11.90 -8.00
N THR A 109 -3.18 -12.28 -9.24
CA THR A 109 -4.05 -11.50 -10.14
C THR A 109 -5.50 -11.99 -10.15
N THR A 110 -5.82 -13.09 -9.47
CA THR A 110 -7.18 -13.67 -9.35
C THR A 110 -8.12 -12.88 -8.42
N GLY A 111 -7.79 -11.61 -8.13
CA GLY A 111 -8.58 -10.76 -7.22
C GLY A 111 -8.29 -10.96 -5.73
N THR A 112 -7.37 -11.88 -5.41
CA THR A 112 -6.97 -12.28 -4.05
C THR A 112 -5.67 -11.61 -3.59
N GLY A 113 -5.06 -10.76 -4.41
CA GLY A 113 -3.81 -10.06 -4.10
C GLY A 113 -4.01 -8.57 -3.85
N CYS A 114 -3.34 -8.02 -2.84
CA CYS A 114 -3.23 -6.58 -2.62
C CYS A 114 -1.83 -6.18 -2.16
N SER A 115 -1.43 -4.96 -2.50
CA SER A 115 -0.25 -4.29 -1.93
C SER A 115 -0.73 -3.16 -1.03
N VAL A 116 -0.21 -3.12 0.19
CA VAL A 116 -0.34 -1.98 1.10
C VAL A 116 1.00 -1.28 1.16
N SER A 117 1.03 0.02 0.95
CA SER A 117 2.26 0.80 0.82
C SER A 117 2.14 2.15 1.50
N ILE A 118 3.24 2.62 2.08
CA ILE A 118 3.37 3.95 2.63
C ILE A 118 4.49 4.66 1.88
N ASP A 119 4.19 5.85 1.37
CA ASP A 119 5.17 6.81 0.86
C ASP A 119 5.34 7.92 1.91
N SER A 120 6.58 8.25 2.26
CA SER A 120 6.95 9.33 3.17
C SER A 120 7.72 10.40 2.40
N TYR A 121 7.17 11.61 2.40
CA TYR A 121 7.63 12.77 1.65
C TYR A 121 8.51 13.64 2.55
N VAL A 122 9.76 13.24 2.77
CA VAL A 122 10.72 14.01 3.59
C VAL A 122 11.30 15.14 2.75
N ASN A 123 11.18 16.40 3.20
CA ASN A 123 11.75 17.60 2.53
C ASN A 123 11.31 17.88 1.08
N SER A 124 10.36 17.14 0.52
CA SER A 124 9.98 17.26 -0.90
C SER A 124 9.16 18.52 -1.24
N GLY A 125 8.60 19.22 -0.23
CA GLY A 125 7.65 20.32 -0.44
C GLY A 125 6.34 19.92 -1.12
N ALA A 126 6.17 18.63 -1.45
CA ALA A 126 4.96 18.07 -2.04
C ALA A 126 3.98 17.71 -0.93
N GLU A 127 2.69 17.99 -1.16
CA GLU A 127 1.63 17.47 -0.29
C GLU A 127 1.59 15.94 -0.41
N ALA A 128 1.52 15.27 0.73
CA ALA A 128 1.38 13.82 0.75
C ALA A 128 -0.02 13.45 0.25
N GLY A 129 -0.06 12.77 -0.88
CA GLY A 129 -1.30 12.26 -1.47
C GLY A 129 -1.02 11.10 -2.42
N CYS A 130 -2.02 10.28 -2.68
CA CYS A 130 -1.93 9.20 -3.68
C CYS A 130 -2.32 9.77 -5.04
N ARG A 131 -1.49 10.64 -5.60
CA ARG A 131 -1.68 11.06 -6.99
C ARG A 131 -1.53 9.82 -7.87
N VAL A 132 -2.64 9.37 -8.45
CA VAL A 132 -2.67 8.18 -9.30
C VAL A 132 -1.76 8.40 -10.50
N LEU A 133 -0.63 7.68 -10.53
CA LEU A 133 0.18 7.46 -11.73
C LEU A 133 -0.49 6.42 -12.65
#